data_AF-A0A946EQ53-F1
#
_entry.id   AF-A0A946EQ53-F1
#
_cell.length_a   1.000
_cell.length_b   1.000
_cell.length_c   1.000
_cell.angle_alpha   90.00
_cell.angle_beta   90.00
_cell.angle_gamma   90.00
#
_symmetry.space_group_name_H-M   'P 1'
#
loop_
_entity.id
_entity.type
_entity.pdbx_description
1 polymer ?
#
loop_
_entity_poly.entity_id
_entity_poly.type
_entity_poly.pdbx_seq_one_letter_code
_entity_poly.pdbx_strand_id
1 'polypeptide(L)'
;MKGRMAMTRLDQKSMIPYPVAFFLLVVALLFASSPAAAQPPPLFEECGIFEDDPLGTGCTIFSAYAIPGVAFIVDLGSTPAPPDGTEALLTGIQVTCVGICFPTNCILDATYELSCTGTPPPPEFIRGDCNNDASFNIADAIFHLFWLFASGPPPPCQNACDFDSDLGIDIADGVAMLSTLFNSGGPPAPPWPSCGVDPVAPIVVDCLNPICP
;
A
#
# COMPACT_ATOMS: atom_id res chain seq x y z
N MET A 1 -86.71 -2.90 -41.96
CA MET A 1 -85.86 -3.76 -41.08
C MET A 1 -84.44 -3.22 -41.19
N LYS A 2 -84.00 -2.38 -40.24
CA LYS A 2 -83.13 -2.74 -39.08
C LYS A 2 -81.76 -3.31 -39.51
N GLY A 3 -80.69 -2.58 -39.19
CA GLY A 3 -79.31 -3.11 -39.21
C GLY A 3 -78.21 -2.05 -39.16
N ARG A 4 -77.88 -1.56 -37.95
CA ARG A 4 -76.61 -0.86 -37.63
C ARG A 4 -75.45 -1.87 -37.67
N MET A 5 -74.26 -1.43 -38.08
CA MET A 5 -72.92 -1.81 -37.58
C MET A 5 -71.87 -1.20 -38.51
N ALA A 6 -70.67 -0.83 -38.12
CA ALA A 6 -70.09 -0.36 -36.87
C ALA A 6 -68.74 0.24 -37.29
N MET A 7 -68.45 1.43 -36.78
CA MET A 7 -67.18 2.12 -36.94
C MET A 7 -66.06 1.26 -36.34
N THR A 8 -65.07 0.84 -37.13
CA THR A 8 -63.80 0.34 -36.61
C THR A 8 -62.70 1.31 -37.02
N ARG A 9 -62.31 2.16 -36.07
CA ARG A 9 -61.05 2.91 -36.10
C ARG A 9 -59.93 1.87 -36.17
N LEU A 10 -59.16 1.88 -37.25
CA LEU A 10 -57.82 1.33 -37.23
C LEU A 10 -56.89 2.45 -36.77
N ASP A 11 -56.18 2.17 -35.68
CA ASP A 11 -55.23 3.03 -35.00
C ASP A 11 -54.27 3.72 -35.97
N GLN A 12 -54.37 5.04 -36.04
CA GLN A 12 -53.36 5.89 -36.63
C GLN A 12 -52.18 5.93 -35.66
N LYS A 13 -51.37 4.88 -35.69
CA LYS A 13 -50.09 4.81 -34.98
C LYS A 13 -49.23 5.95 -35.52
N SER A 14 -49.03 6.97 -34.71
CA SER A 14 -48.25 8.16 -35.03
C SER A 14 -46.84 7.77 -35.47
N MET A 15 -46.65 7.57 -36.78
CA MET A 15 -45.36 7.30 -37.39
C MET A 15 -44.62 8.63 -37.43
N ILE A 16 -43.73 8.86 -36.45
CA ILE A 16 -42.80 9.97 -36.49
C ILE A 16 -41.98 9.80 -37.78
N PRO A 17 -41.98 10.79 -38.70
CA PRO A 17 -41.25 10.65 -39.96
C PRO A 17 -39.76 10.46 -39.66
N TYR A 18 -39.14 9.49 -40.32
CA TYR A 18 -37.72 9.12 -40.18
C TYR A 18 -36.73 10.29 -40.00
N PRO A 19 -36.81 11.43 -40.70
CA PRO A 19 -35.89 12.56 -40.47
C PRO A 19 -36.02 13.18 -39.07
N VAL A 20 -37.21 13.18 -38.47
CA VAL A 20 -37.47 13.70 -37.13
C VAL A 20 -36.96 12.73 -36.06
N ALA A 21 -37.14 11.42 -36.27
CA ALA A 21 -36.60 10.40 -35.38
C ALA A 21 -35.06 10.41 -35.37
N PHE A 22 -34.42 10.61 -36.52
CA PHE A 22 -32.97 10.74 -36.63
C PHE A 22 -32.46 12.01 -35.94
N PHE A 23 -33.14 13.14 -36.14
CA PHE A 23 -32.77 14.39 -35.48
C PHE A 23 -32.89 14.30 -33.95
N LEU A 24 -33.96 13.68 -33.44
CA LEU A 24 -34.13 13.45 -32.01
C LEU A 24 -33.09 12.49 -31.44
N LEU A 25 -32.67 11.47 -32.18
CA LEU A 25 -31.60 10.55 -31.77
C LEU A 25 -30.25 11.27 -31.71
N VAL A 26 -29.92 12.09 -32.71
CA VAL A 26 -28.66 12.86 -32.75
C VAL A 26 -28.64 13.90 -31.63
N VAL A 27 -29.75 14.59 -31.39
CA VAL A 27 -29.88 15.55 -30.29
C VAL A 27 -29.79 14.83 -28.93
N ALA A 28 -30.43 13.67 -28.77
CA ALA A 28 -30.31 12.86 -27.55
C ALA A 28 -28.89 12.33 -27.33
N LEU A 29 -28.16 11.95 -28.39
CA LEU A 29 -26.76 11.55 -28.32
C LEU A 29 -25.84 12.73 -27.95
N LEU A 30 -26.12 13.94 -28.45
CA LEU A 30 -25.39 15.16 -28.10
C LEU A 30 -25.65 15.62 -26.65
N PHE A 31 -26.85 15.38 -26.11
CA PHE A 31 -27.17 15.65 -24.69
C PHE A 31 -26.76 14.52 -23.73
N ALA A 32 -26.54 13.30 -24.23
CA ALA A 32 -26.02 12.18 -23.42
C ALA A 32 -24.49 12.25 -23.24
N SER A 33 -23.78 12.98 -24.11
CA SER A 33 -22.36 13.27 -23.95
C SER A 33 -22.13 14.54 -23.15
N SER A 34 -22.64 14.59 -21.91
CA SER A 34 -22.05 15.51 -20.94
C SER A 34 -20.59 15.10 -20.75
N PRO A 35 -19.58 15.98 -20.88
CA PRO A 35 -18.25 15.63 -20.40
C PRO A 35 -18.43 15.27 -18.93
N ALA A 36 -18.02 14.06 -18.55
CA ALA A 36 -17.91 13.72 -17.14
C ALA A 36 -17.14 14.86 -16.50
N ALA A 37 -17.79 15.61 -15.59
CA ALA A 37 -17.08 16.63 -14.83
C ALA A 37 -15.88 15.90 -14.23
N ALA A 38 -14.67 16.34 -14.58
CA ALA A 38 -13.46 15.79 -14.00
C ALA A 38 -13.66 15.88 -12.50
N GLN A 39 -13.85 14.73 -11.84
CA GLN A 39 -13.91 14.72 -10.39
C GLN A 39 -12.62 15.38 -9.93
N PRO A 40 -12.67 16.35 -8.99
CA PRO A 40 -11.44 16.90 -8.44
C PRO A 40 -10.57 15.72 -8.01
N PRO A 41 -9.25 15.77 -8.28
CA PRO A 41 -8.39 14.65 -7.94
C PRO A 41 -8.57 14.30 -6.47
N PRO A 42 -8.57 13.01 -6.11
CA PRO A 42 -8.88 12.58 -4.77
C PRO A 42 -7.90 13.26 -3.79
N LEU A 43 -8.47 13.97 -2.82
CA LEU A 43 -7.72 14.49 -1.69
C LEU A 43 -7.20 13.28 -0.91
N PHE A 44 -5.89 13.23 -0.72
CA PHE A 44 -5.23 12.27 0.13
C PHE A 44 -5.04 12.90 1.51
N GLU A 45 -5.48 12.21 2.55
CA GLU A 45 -5.31 12.63 3.94
C GLU A 45 -5.19 11.38 4.80
N GLU A 46 -3.97 10.90 4.98
CA GLU A 46 -3.73 9.65 5.69
C GLU A 46 -2.51 9.77 6.60
N CYS A 47 -2.61 9.07 7.73
CA CYS A 47 -1.49 8.85 8.62
C CYS A 47 -0.53 7.84 8.02
N GLY A 48 0.76 8.03 8.27
CA GLY A 48 1.79 7.14 7.76
C GLY A 48 3.17 7.53 8.21
N ILE A 49 4.15 6.85 7.64
CA ILE A 49 5.57 7.05 7.93
C ILE A 49 6.31 7.43 6.66
N PHE A 50 7.26 8.34 6.79
CA PHE A 50 8.21 8.68 5.74
C PHE A 50 9.36 7.69 5.73
N GLU A 51 9.68 7.22 4.53
CA GLU A 51 10.74 6.25 4.29
C GLU A 51 11.69 6.76 3.21
N ASP A 52 12.97 6.42 3.36
CA ASP A 52 13.96 6.62 2.31
C ASP A 52 13.78 5.58 1.18
N ASP A 53 14.01 5.99 -0.07
CA ASP A 53 13.97 5.08 -1.20
C ASP A 53 15.04 3.97 -1.09
N PRO A 54 14.65 2.68 -1.09
CA PRO A 54 15.59 1.56 -0.99
C PRO A 54 16.56 1.47 -2.18
N LEU A 55 16.24 2.10 -3.31
CA LEU A 55 17.11 2.16 -4.48
C LEU A 55 18.10 3.34 -4.45
N GLY A 56 18.05 4.19 -3.42
CA GLY A 56 18.96 5.32 -3.25
C GLY A 56 18.83 6.41 -4.31
N THR A 57 17.68 6.51 -4.98
CA THR A 57 17.43 7.53 -6.01
C THR A 57 17.06 8.90 -5.42
N GLY A 58 16.91 8.99 -4.09
CA GLY A 58 16.63 10.24 -3.37
C GLY A 58 15.16 10.66 -3.41
N CYS A 59 14.25 9.71 -3.67
CA CYS A 59 12.82 9.92 -3.58
C CYS A 59 12.34 9.84 -2.12
N THR A 60 11.43 10.73 -1.75
CA THR A 60 10.68 10.65 -0.49
C THR A 60 9.51 9.68 -0.67
N ILE A 61 9.52 8.61 0.12
CA ILE A 61 8.45 7.61 0.15
C ILE A 61 7.58 7.84 1.38
N PHE A 62 6.30 7.58 1.25
CA PHE A 62 5.34 7.58 2.36
C PHE A 62 4.49 6.32 2.35
N SER A 63 4.47 5.61 3.48
CA SER A 63 3.71 4.39 3.69
C SER A 63 2.49 4.70 4.55
N ALA A 64 1.29 4.59 3.96
CA ALA A 64 0.05 4.95 4.64
C ALA A 64 -0.46 3.81 5.54
N TYR A 65 -0.77 4.11 6.79
CA TYR A 65 -1.24 3.15 7.78
C TYR A 65 -2.58 2.50 7.41
N ALA A 66 -3.48 3.24 6.77
CA ALA A 66 -4.77 2.73 6.33
C ALA A 66 -4.67 1.80 5.11
N ILE A 67 -3.52 1.75 4.43
CA ILE A 67 -3.33 1.01 3.18
C ILE A 67 -2.01 0.21 3.24
N PRO A 68 -1.98 -0.90 4.00
CA PRO A 68 -0.79 -1.74 4.12
C PRO A 68 -0.28 -2.21 2.75
N GLY A 69 1.04 -2.25 2.59
CA GLY A 69 1.71 -2.69 1.35
C GLY A 69 1.64 -1.69 0.19
N VAL A 70 1.11 -0.47 0.41
CA VAL A 70 1.08 0.59 -0.61
C VAL A 70 1.91 1.78 -0.16
N ALA A 71 3.00 2.00 -0.90
CA ALA A 71 3.85 3.17 -0.78
C ALA A 71 3.47 4.24 -1.80
N PHE A 72 3.66 5.50 -1.43
CA PHE A 72 3.44 6.67 -2.28
C PHE A 72 4.72 7.47 -2.42
N ILE A 73 4.98 7.98 -3.62
CA ILE A 73 6.02 9.00 -3.82
C ILE A 73 5.43 10.35 -3.45
N VAL A 74 6.14 11.11 -2.63
CA VAL A 74 5.65 12.40 -2.14
C VAL A 74 6.43 13.54 -2.78
N ASP A 75 5.72 14.43 -3.47
CA ASP A 75 6.23 15.75 -3.81
C ASP A 75 5.82 16.74 -2.72
N LEU A 76 6.77 17.00 -1.83
CA LEU A 76 6.67 17.97 -0.74
C LEU A 76 6.82 19.43 -1.22
N GLY A 77 7.06 19.64 -2.53
CA GLY A 77 7.28 20.95 -3.12
C GLY A 77 8.47 21.67 -2.49
N SER A 78 8.18 22.77 -1.78
CA SER A 78 9.21 23.55 -1.06
C SER A 78 9.42 23.13 0.39
N THR A 79 8.60 22.21 0.89
CA THR A 79 8.74 21.71 2.25
C THR A 79 9.91 20.71 2.32
N PRO A 80 10.82 20.84 3.30
CA PRO A 80 11.91 19.88 3.45
C PRO A 80 11.38 18.48 3.74
N ALA A 81 12.00 17.47 3.13
CA ALA A 81 11.73 16.08 3.51
C ALA A 81 12.07 15.86 4.99
N PRO A 82 11.16 15.26 5.77
CA PRO A 82 11.48 14.88 7.13
C PRO A 82 12.50 13.74 7.15
N PRO A 83 13.16 13.48 8.30
CA PRO A 83 14.04 12.32 8.44
C PRO A 83 13.29 11.00 8.19
N ASP A 84 14.03 9.98 7.76
CA ASP A 84 13.55 8.60 7.68
C ASP A 84 12.93 8.15 9.01
N GLY A 85 11.81 7.42 8.93
CA GLY A 85 11.03 6.97 10.07
C GLY A 85 10.12 8.04 10.70
N THR A 86 9.97 9.22 10.09
CA THR A 86 9.08 10.25 10.64
C THR A 86 7.62 9.92 10.43
N GLU A 87 6.85 9.82 11.52
CA GLU A 87 5.39 9.66 11.45
C GLU A 87 4.69 11.02 11.27
N ALA A 88 3.75 11.08 10.33
CA ALA A 88 2.96 12.29 10.09
C ALA A 88 1.60 11.98 9.47
N LEU A 89 0.68 12.94 9.62
CA LEU A 89 -0.50 13.03 8.77
C LEU A 89 -0.07 13.70 7.46
N LEU A 90 -0.14 12.99 6.34
CA LEU A 90 0.16 13.53 5.01
C LEU A 90 -1.12 13.97 4.32
N THR A 91 -1.15 15.21 3.85
CA THR A 91 -2.25 15.78 3.09
C THR A 91 -1.75 16.21 1.72
N GLY A 92 -2.45 15.84 0.65
CA GLY A 92 -2.09 16.26 -0.70
C GLY A 92 -3.04 15.74 -1.77
N ILE A 93 -2.57 15.72 -3.00
CA ILE A 93 -3.36 15.31 -4.17
C ILE A 93 -2.84 13.98 -4.69
N GLN A 94 -3.65 12.91 -4.56
CA GLN A 94 -3.26 11.61 -5.10
C GLN A 94 -3.47 11.58 -6.62
N VAL A 95 -2.40 11.25 -7.34
CA VAL A 95 -2.39 11.08 -8.79
C VAL A 95 -1.71 9.78 -9.18
N THR A 96 -2.10 9.24 -10.33
CA THR A 96 -1.31 8.18 -10.97
C THR A 96 -0.14 8.85 -11.70
N CYS A 97 1.07 8.35 -11.45
CA CYS A 97 2.30 8.90 -12.01
C CYS A 97 3.19 7.75 -12.51
N VAL A 98 4.02 8.03 -13.50
CA VAL A 98 5.04 7.11 -13.99
C VAL A 98 6.36 7.87 -13.91
N GLY A 99 6.94 7.90 -12.71
CA GLY A 99 8.17 8.65 -12.40
C GLY A 99 9.43 7.78 -12.41
N ILE A 100 10.58 8.40 -12.14
CA ILE A 100 11.92 7.77 -12.03
C ILE A 100 11.96 6.75 -10.86
N CYS A 101 11.07 6.89 -9.89
CA CYS A 101 10.92 6.03 -8.72
C CYS A 101 9.67 5.14 -8.91
N PHE A 102 9.78 3.85 -8.60
CA PHE A 102 8.65 2.92 -8.45
C PHE A 102 8.09 3.13 -7.03
N PRO A 103 6.76 3.26 -6.78
CA PRO A 103 5.60 2.81 -7.55
C PRO A 103 4.83 3.90 -8.33
N THR A 104 3.70 3.53 -8.95
CA THR A 104 2.90 4.36 -9.88
C THR A 104 1.94 5.37 -9.24
N ASN A 105 2.02 5.58 -7.92
CA ASN A 105 1.13 6.49 -7.18
C ASN A 105 1.95 7.60 -6.53
N CYS A 106 1.58 8.85 -6.81
CA CYS A 106 2.23 10.04 -6.26
C CYS A 106 1.22 10.87 -5.47
N ILE A 107 1.70 11.50 -4.40
CA ILE A 107 1.00 12.59 -3.72
C ILE A 107 1.71 13.89 -4.11
N LEU A 108 1.01 14.74 -4.86
CA LEU A 108 1.51 16.05 -5.27
C LEU A 108 1.02 17.15 -4.34
N ASP A 109 1.78 18.26 -4.32
CA ASP A 109 1.53 19.43 -3.48
C ASP A 109 1.31 19.04 -2.01
N ALA A 110 2.11 18.07 -1.55
CA ALA A 110 1.89 17.46 -0.26
C ALA A 110 2.41 18.35 0.87
N THR A 111 1.69 18.33 1.98
CA THR A 111 2.10 18.91 3.26
C THR A 111 1.91 17.86 4.35
N TYR A 112 2.67 17.98 5.44
CA TYR A 112 2.56 17.05 6.55
C TYR A 112 2.43 17.77 7.89
N GLU A 113 1.74 17.13 8.84
CA GLU A 113 1.69 17.56 10.23
C GLU A 113 2.22 16.45 11.13
N LEU A 114 3.08 16.80 12.09
CA LEU A 114 3.67 15.88 13.10
C LEU A 114 2.66 15.46 14.17
N SER A 115 1.39 15.38 13.82
CA SER A 115 0.28 14.98 14.66
C SER A 115 -0.46 13.85 13.95
N CYS A 116 0.13 12.66 13.99
CA CYS A 116 -0.57 11.45 13.57
C CYS A 116 -1.27 10.83 14.77
N THR A 117 -2.61 10.93 14.82
CA THR A 117 -3.42 10.27 15.86
C THR A 117 -3.89 8.87 15.45
N GLY A 118 -3.55 8.42 14.24
CA GLY A 118 -3.74 7.05 13.81
C GLY A 118 -2.74 6.15 14.52
N THR A 119 -3.20 5.07 15.15
CA THR A 119 -2.29 4.01 15.56
C THR A 119 -1.74 3.36 14.29
N PRO A 120 -0.41 3.32 14.08
CA PRO A 120 0.16 2.50 13.02
C PRO A 120 -0.37 1.07 13.14
N PRO A 121 -0.69 0.37 12.04
CA PRO A 121 -0.88 -1.06 12.13
C PRO A 121 0.37 -1.65 12.81
N PRO A 122 0.22 -2.66 13.68
CA PRO A 122 1.39 -3.32 14.24
C PRO A 122 2.25 -3.83 13.09
N PRO A 123 3.58 -3.68 13.16
CA PRO A 123 4.46 -4.14 12.11
C PRO A 123 4.27 -5.64 11.89
N GLU A 124 4.13 -6.04 10.63
CA GLU A 124 4.10 -7.45 10.24
C GLU A 124 5.46 -7.85 9.71
N PHE A 125 5.97 -9.02 10.07
CA PHE A 125 7.25 -9.54 9.56
C PHE A 125 7.24 -11.07 9.51
N ILE A 126 8.28 -11.68 8.96
CA ILE A 126 8.54 -13.12 9.06
C ILE A 126 9.68 -13.34 10.03
N ARG A 127 9.47 -14.09 11.12
CA ARG A 127 10.52 -14.40 12.08
C ARG A 127 11.61 -15.24 11.41
N GLY A 128 12.84 -14.77 11.55
CA GLY A 128 14.02 -15.32 10.91
C GLY A 128 14.38 -14.68 9.56
N ASP A 129 13.55 -13.82 8.98
CA ASP A 129 13.89 -13.07 7.75
C ASP A 129 14.69 -11.80 8.08
N CYS A 130 15.94 -12.00 8.50
CA CYS A 130 16.82 -10.92 8.94
C CYS A 130 17.28 -10.01 7.81
N ASN A 131 17.46 -10.57 6.61
CA ASN A 131 17.92 -9.82 5.46
C ASN A 131 16.76 -9.21 4.66
N ASN A 132 15.52 -9.44 5.09
CA ASN A 132 14.29 -8.92 4.51
C ASN A 132 14.12 -9.35 3.05
N ASP A 133 14.32 -10.64 2.74
CA ASP A 133 14.16 -11.24 1.40
C ASP A 133 12.87 -12.06 1.22
N ALA A 134 11.96 -11.98 2.20
CA ALA A 134 10.69 -12.70 2.31
C ALA A 134 10.85 -14.22 2.49
N SER A 135 12.01 -14.68 2.95
CA SER A 135 12.29 -16.10 3.18
C SER A 135 13.23 -16.30 4.37
N PHE A 136 13.02 -17.35 5.14
CA PHE A 136 13.97 -17.77 6.17
C PHE A 136 14.92 -18.85 5.63
N ASN A 137 16.21 -18.52 5.52
CA ASN A 137 17.26 -19.41 5.06
C ASN A 137 18.65 -19.12 5.71
N ILE A 138 19.72 -19.72 5.19
CA ILE A 138 21.09 -19.54 5.71
C ILE A 138 21.59 -18.09 5.59
N ALA A 139 21.14 -17.34 4.58
CA ALA A 139 21.52 -15.95 4.34
C ALA A 139 21.12 -15.05 5.51
N ASP A 140 19.99 -15.32 6.17
CA ASP A 140 19.53 -14.59 7.35
C ASP A 140 20.46 -14.77 8.54
N ALA A 141 20.86 -16.00 8.83
CA ALA A 141 21.80 -16.29 9.91
C ALA A 141 23.16 -15.63 9.65
N ILE A 142 23.60 -15.59 8.38
CA ILE A 142 24.83 -14.89 7.99
C ILE A 142 24.66 -13.37 8.18
N PHE A 143 23.55 -12.80 7.72
CA PHE A 143 23.25 -11.37 7.86
C PHE A 143 23.26 -10.95 9.33
N HIS A 144 22.57 -11.70 10.19
CA HIS A 144 22.51 -11.48 11.64
C HIS A 144 23.90 -11.46 12.28
N LEU A 145 24.70 -12.50 12.04
CA LEU A 145 26.05 -12.60 12.61
C LEU A 145 27.00 -11.54 12.02
N PHE A 146 26.80 -11.15 10.76
CA PHE A 146 27.57 -10.10 10.11
C PHE A 146 27.30 -8.74 10.76
N TRP A 147 26.03 -8.43 11.04
CA TRP A 147 25.64 -7.25 11.81
C TRP A 147 26.26 -7.25 13.22
N LEU A 148 26.11 -8.35 13.97
CA LEU A 148 26.59 -8.42 15.36
C LEU A 148 28.11 -8.35 15.51
N PHE A 149 28.87 -8.99 14.61
CA PHE A 149 30.30 -9.24 14.84
C PHE A 149 31.24 -8.66 13.80
N ALA A 150 30.74 -8.17 12.67
CA ALA A 150 31.57 -7.76 11.55
C ALA A 150 31.18 -6.39 10.96
N SER A 151 30.52 -5.56 11.77
CA SER A 151 30.10 -4.20 11.39
C SER A 151 29.23 -4.18 10.12
N GLY A 152 28.42 -5.23 9.94
CA GLY A 152 27.36 -5.26 8.93
C GLY A 152 26.29 -4.19 9.19
N PRO A 153 25.47 -3.89 8.18
CA PRO A 153 24.34 -2.98 8.35
C PRO A 153 23.34 -3.55 9.37
N PRO A 154 22.61 -2.70 10.11
CA PRO A 154 21.51 -3.16 10.94
C PRO A 154 20.40 -3.82 10.09
N PRO A 155 19.66 -4.80 10.65
CA PRO A 155 18.55 -5.41 9.95
C PRO A 155 17.42 -4.41 9.74
N PRO A 156 16.70 -4.52 8.60
CA PRO A 156 15.52 -3.69 8.36
C PRO A 156 14.45 -3.87 9.43
N CYS A 157 14.27 -5.08 9.96
CA CYS A 157 13.37 -5.37 11.07
C CYS A 157 14.11 -6.15 12.16
N GLN A 158 14.35 -5.53 13.31
CA GLN A 158 15.01 -6.16 14.44
C GLN A 158 14.20 -7.32 15.03
N ASN A 159 12.88 -7.23 15.06
CA ASN A 159 12.02 -8.31 15.54
C ASN A 159 12.09 -9.57 14.65
N ALA A 160 12.46 -9.43 13.37
CA ALA A 160 12.71 -10.58 12.51
C ALA A 160 14.00 -11.31 12.89
N CYS A 161 14.97 -10.60 13.48
CA CYS A 161 16.25 -11.14 13.93
C CYS A 161 16.30 -11.62 15.38
N ASP A 162 15.37 -11.17 16.22
CA ASP A 162 15.09 -11.79 17.52
C ASP A 162 14.39 -13.15 17.25
N PHE A 163 15.17 -14.20 17.01
CA PHE A 163 14.67 -15.48 16.51
C PHE A 163 14.05 -16.31 17.63
N ASP A 164 14.59 -16.21 18.86
CA ASP A 164 14.03 -16.90 20.02
C ASP A 164 12.98 -16.08 20.81
N SER A 165 12.71 -14.85 20.35
CA SER A 165 11.64 -13.96 20.80
C SER A 165 11.79 -13.54 22.27
N ASP A 166 13.02 -13.38 22.75
CA ASP A 166 13.34 -13.02 24.12
C ASP A 166 13.58 -11.51 24.35
N LEU A 167 13.40 -10.70 23.30
CA LEU A 167 13.66 -9.25 23.22
C LEU A 167 15.15 -8.88 23.27
N GLY A 168 16.04 -9.85 23.34
CA GLY A 168 17.44 -9.74 23.05
C GLY A 168 17.69 -9.96 21.56
N ILE A 169 18.70 -9.27 21.04
CA ILE A 169 19.25 -9.58 19.72
C ILE A 169 20.73 -9.85 19.92
N ASP A 170 21.08 -11.12 19.95
CA ASP A 170 22.42 -11.57 20.24
C ASP A 170 22.77 -12.89 19.51
N ILE A 171 23.84 -13.54 19.98
CA ILE A 171 24.33 -14.77 19.34
C ILE A 171 23.38 -15.96 19.51
N ALA A 172 22.53 -15.97 20.55
CA ALA A 172 21.55 -17.01 20.80
C ALA A 172 20.58 -17.15 19.62
N ASP A 173 20.14 -16.03 19.04
CA ASP A 173 19.30 -16.00 17.84
C ASP A 173 19.97 -16.72 16.67
N GLY A 174 21.22 -16.37 16.37
CA GLY A 174 21.98 -17.00 15.29
C GLY A 174 22.20 -18.50 15.51
N VAL A 175 22.42 -18.92 16.75
CA VAL A 175 22.51 -20.35 17.12
C VAL A 175 21.16 -21.04 16.92
N ALA A 176 20.06 -20.42 17.32
CA ALA A 176 18.71 -20.95 17.17
C ALA A 176 18.32 -21.08 15.68
N MET A 177 18.60 -20.05 14.86
CA MET A 177 18.39 -20.07 13.41
C MET A 177 19.11 -21.26 12.76
N LEU A 178 20.41 -21.43 13.03
CA LEU A 178 21.21 -22.52 12.47
C LEU A 178 20.74 -23.89 12.97
N SER A 179 20.28 -23.98 14.22
CA SER A 179 19.70 -25.20 14.78
C SER A 179 18.40 -25.60 14.05
N THR A 180 17.52 -24.65 13.78
CA THR A 180 16.29 -24.88 13.00
C THR A 180 16.62 -25.29 11.56
N LEU A 181 17.61 -24.66 10.92
CA LEU A 181 18.00 -24.96 9.53
C LEU A 181 18.68 -26.34 9.37
N PHE A 182 19.54 -26.75 10.31
CA PHE A 182 20.44 -27.90 10.10
C PHE A 182 20.35 -29.00 11.15
N ASN A 183 19.72 -28.76 12.30
CA ASN A 183 19.71 -29.71 13.41
C ASN A 183 18.30 -30.08 13.87
N SER A 184 17.30 -29.98 12.99
CA SER A 184 15.89 -30.26 13.30
C SER A 184 15.37 -29.48 14.52
N GLY A 185 15.89 -28.25 14.72
CA GLY A 185 15.32 -27.31 15.67
C GLY A 185 13.84 -27.07 15.39
N GLY A 186 13.08 -26.72 16.43
CA GLY A 186 11.67 -26.39 16.28
C GLY A 186 11.45 -25.19 15.34
N PRO A 187 10.22 -25.02 14.82
CA PRO A 187 9.88 -23.78 14.13
C PRO A 187 10.08 -22.57 15.07
N PRO A 188 10.46 -21.41 14.55
CA PRO A 188 10.59 -20.20 15.36
C PRO A 188 9.25 -19.79 15.99
N ALA A 189 9.30 -18.88 16.96
CA ALA A 189 8.10 -18.26 17.48
C ALA A 189 7.33 -17.53 16.35
N PRO A 190 5.98 -17.42 16.45
CA PRO A 190 5.23 -16.58 15.52
C PRO A 190 5.80 -15.15 15.48
N PRO A 191 5.77 -14.45 14.34
CA PRO A 191 5.11 -14.78 13.07
C PRO A 191 5.99 -15.64 12.12
N TRP A 192 5.61 -16.89 11.86
CA TRP A 192 6.27 -17.78 10.88
C TRP A 192 5.33 -18.91 10.46
N PRO A 193 5.36 -19.42 9.22
CA PRO A 193 6.24 -19.04 8.09
C PRO A 193 5.70 -17.88 7.25
N SER A 194 4.52 -17.36 7.60
CA SER A 194 3.89 -16.24 6.94
C SER A 194 4.11 -14.96 7.76
N CYS A 195 3.98 -13.82 7.08
CA CYS A 195 3.91 -12.54 7.75
C CYS A 195 2.81 -12.51 8.80
N GLY A 196 3.09 -11.76 9.85
CA GLY A 196 2.11 -11.45 10.87
C GLY A 196 2.69 -10.59 11.96
N VAL A 197 1.84 -10.24 12.90
CA VAL A 197 2.19 -9.45 14.07
C VAL A 197 2.79 -10.36 15.14
N ASP A 198 3.82 -9.89 15.83
CA ASP A 198 4.32 -10.54 17.04
C ASP A 198 3.30 -10.38 18.18
N PRO A 199 2.77 -11.48 18.76
CA PRO A 199 1.79 -11.38 19.84
C PRO A 199 2.37 -10.90 21.18
N VAL A 200 3.70 -10.83 21.34
CA VAL A 200 4.38 -10.58 22.61
C VAL A 200 5.37 -9.42 22.54
N ALA A 201 5.96 -9.13 21.37
CA ALA A 201 6.95 -8.06 21.25
C ALA A 201 6.35 -6.65 21.20
N PRO A 202 7.10 -5.64 21.67
CA PRO A 202 6.74 -4.24 21.47
C PRO A 202 6.73 -3.87 19.99
N ILE A 203 5.92 -2.86 19.66
CA ILE A 203 5.94 -2.23 18.34
C ILE A 203 7.30 -1.51 18.22
N VAL A 204 8.15 -2.03 17.34
CA VAL A 204 9.41 -1.37 16.97
C VAL A 204 9.19 -0.71 15.61
N VAL A 205 9.53 0.58 15.54
CA VAL A 205 9.31 1.44 14.36
C VAL A 205 10.13 0.98 13.15
N ASP A 206 11.19 0.19 13.34
CA ASP A 206 12.02 -0.32 12.23
C ASP A 206 11.30 -1.38 11.39
N CYS A 207 10.36 -2.13 11.96
CA CYS A 207 9.61 -3.15 11.24
C CYS A 207 8.39 -2.60 10.45
N LEU A 208 8.33 -1.30 10.15
CA LEU A 208 7.19 -0.71 9.43
C LEU A 208 7.21 -0.96 7.90
N ASN A 209 8.29 -1.56 7.35
CA ASN A 209 8.38 -1.94 5.94
C ASN A 209 9.25 -3.20 5.64
N PRO A 210 9.09 -4.33 6.35
CA PRO A 210 9.63 -5.60 5.89
C PRO A 210 8.80 -6.14 4.70
N ILE A 211 9.41 -6.95 3.83
CA ILE A 211 8.78 -7.52 2.63
C ILE A 211 7.68 -8.49 3.07
N CYS A 212 6.53 -7.92 3.38
CA CYS A 212 5.28 -8.62 3.65
C CYS A 212 4.30 -8.32 2.50
N PRO A 213 3.88 -9.34 1.73
CA PRO A 213 3.03 -9.17 0.55
C PRO A 213 1.59 -8.76 0.86
#